data_AF-A0AAD6N6U6-F1
#
_entry.id   AF-A0AAD6N6U6-F1
#
_cell.length_a   1.000
_cell.length_b   1.000
_cell.length_c   1.000
_cell.angle_alpha   90.00
_cell.angle_beta   90.00
_cell.angle_gamma   90.00
#
_symmetry.space_group_name_H-M   'P 1'
#
loop_
_entity.id
_entity.type
_entity.pdbx_description
1 polymer ?
#
loop_
_entity_poly.entity_id
_entity_poly.type
_entity_poly.pdbx_seq_one_letter_code
_entity_poly.pdbx_strand_id
1 'polypeptide(L)'
;MKPLTCLSLLAASAIAAPIASSFPKHFHLKSRGATNQEHNNLYVYAYHTGPGLNDAALTKDVNTASSVFLTGTKALFNFNTEFSWGVVATGDTKYTSWDPISINAGQGSNGFSVKGNNFQWSEVSSFGGWLVCDWYHNVPQLFYLNRDHDAAIPSSCSKVQLKVEYIKSTR
;
A
#
# COMPACT_ATOMS: atom_id res chain seq x y z
N MET A 1 -76.59 14.70 -5.70
CA MET A 1 -75.30 15.28 -6.13
C MET A 1 -74.18 14.50 -5.44
N LYS A 2 -73.31 13.81 -6.18
CA LYS A 2 -72.12 13.10 -5.67
C LYS A 2 -70.91 13.58 -6.48
N PRO A 3 -69.80 14.03 -5.87
CA PRO A 3 -68.61 14.35 -6.64
C PRO A 3 -67.82 13.08 -6.94
N LEU A 4 -67.38 12.94 -8.19
CA LEU A 4 -66.38 11.94 -8.60
C LEU A 4 -64.99 12.49 -8.30
N THR A 5 -64.25 11.81 -7.44
CA THR A 5 -62.83 12.10 -7.16
C THR A 5 -61.98 11.45 -8.24
N CYS A 6 -61.20 12.23 -8.99
CA CYS A 6 -60.22 11.72 -9.95
C CYS A 6 -58.84 11.69 -9.28
N LEU A 7 -58.33 10.49 -8.98
CA LEU A 7 -56.96 10.28 -8.50
C LEU A 7 -56.03 10.16 -9.71
N SER A 8 -55.19 11.17 -9.95
CA SER A 8 -54.11 11.11 -10.91
C SER A 8 -52.86 10.47 -10.28
N LEU A 9 -52.51 9.26 -10.71
CA LEU A 9 -51.27 8.57 -10.33
C LEU A 9 -50.09 9.12 -11.15
N LEU A 10 -49.13 9.80 -10.48
CA LEU A 10 -47.83 10.09 -11.07
C LEU A 10 -46.96 8.82 -11.03
N ALA A 11 -46.65 8.25 -12.19
CA ALA A 11 -45.63 7.21 -12.32
C ALA A 11 -44.25 7.88 -12.41
N ALA A 12 -43.46 7.78 -11.35
CA ALA A 12 -42.05 8.18 -11.37
C ALA A 12 -41.20 7.04 -11.96
N SER A 13 -40.65 7.24 -13.15
CA SER A 13 -39.67 6.32 -13.74
C SER A 13 -38.31 6.53 -13.07
N ALA A 14 -37.87 5.56 -12.27
CA ALA A 14 -36.51 5.57 -11.72
C ALA A 14 -35.50 5.19 -12.82
N ILE A 15 -34.63 6.12 -13.20
CA ILE A 15 -33.51 5.84 -14.10
C ILE A 15 -32.41 5.19 -13.25
N ALA A 16 -32.23 3.88 -13.39
CA ALA A 16 -31.10 3.18 -12.80
C ALA A 16 -29.83 3.53 -13.59
N ALA A 17 -29.01 4.44 -13.06
CA ALA A 17 -27.66 4.64 -13.57
C ALA A 17 -26.81 3.41 -13.24
N PRO A 18 -26.04 2.84 -14.20
CA PRO A 18 -25.12 1.75 -13.89
C PRO A 18 -24.06 2.28 -12.93
N ILE A 19 -24.03 1.75 -11.72
CA ILE A 19 -22.92 1.95 -10.80
C ILE A 19 -21.76 1.16 -11.40
N ALA A 20 -20.82 1.85 -12.05
CA ALA A 20 -19.58 1.22 -12.47
C ALA A 20 -18.84 0.76 -11.20
N SER A 21 -18.91 -0.53 -10.88
CA SER A 21 -18.05 -1.15 -9.89
C SER A 21 -16.62 -1.15 -10.43
N SER A 22 -15.86 -0.09 -10.16
CA SER A 22 -14.43 -0.10 -10.45
C SER A 22 -13.77 -1.03 -9.44
N PHE A 23 -13.46 -2.26 -9.85
CA PHE A 23 -12.58 -3.12 -9.07
C PHE A 23 -11.27 -2.37 -8.78
N PRO A 24 -10.69 -2.54 -7.58
CA PRO A 24 -9.45 -1.87 -7.25
C PRO A 24 -8.35 -2.33 -8.22
N LYS A 25 -7.54 -1.38 -8.72
CA LYS A 25 -6.42 -1.71 -9.59
C LYS A 25 -5.29 -2.29 -8.75
N HIS A 26 -4.85 -3.48 -9.15
CA HIS A 26 -3.75 -4.17 -8.53
C HIS A 26 -2.40 -3.78 -9.14
N PHE A 27 -1.35 -3.76 -8.33
CA PHE A 27 0.00 -3.40 -8.73
C PHE A 27 1.06 -4.06 -7.86
N HIS A 28 2.29 -4.09 -8.36
CA HIS A 28 3.48 -4.36 -7.56
C HIS A 28 4.17 -3.05 -7.15
N LEU A 29 4.90 -3.11 -6.04
CA LEU A 29 5.77 -2.02 -5.58
C LEU A 29 7.21 -2.35 -5.93
N LYS A 30 7.89 -1.45 -6.65
CA LYS A 30 9.26 -1.64 -7.13
C LYS A 30 10.20 -0.52 -6.68
N SER A 31 11.33 -0.85 -6.09
CA SER A 31 12.34 0.12 -5.66
C SER A 31 13.10 0.74 -6.84
N ARG A 32 13.40 2.05 -6.73
CA ARG A 32 14.15 2.84 -7.71
C ARG A 32 14.93 3.98 -7.06
N GLY A 33 15.96 4.46 -7.74
CA GLY A 33 16.71 5.65 -7.33
C GLY A 33 17.62 5.44 -6.12
N ALA A 34 17.93 4.18 -5.78
CA ALA A 34 18.86 3.85 -4.73
C ALA A 34 20.30 4.21 -5.12
N THR A 35 21.08 4.65 -4.13
CA THR A 35 22.54 4.84 -4.24
C THR A 35 23.26 3.52 -4.41
N ASN A 36 22.91 2.50 -3.62
CA ASN A 36 23.34 1.11 -3.85
C ASN A 36 22.50 0.52 -4.99
N GLN A 37 23.15 0.09 -6.08
CA GLN A 37 22.46 -0.47 -7.24
C GLN A 37 21.74 -1.78 -6.95
N GLU A 38 22.19 -2.54 -5.94
CA GLU A 38 21.52 -3.78 -5.54
C GLU A 38 20.14 -3.54 -4.90
N HIS A 39 19.89 -2.33 -4.39
CA HIS A 39 18.57 -1.93 -3.88
C HIS A 39 17.63 -1.39 -4.96
N ASN A 40 18.04 -1.36 -6.23
CA ASN A 40 17.18 -0.97 -7.35
C ASN A 40 16.51 -2.19 -8.00
N ASN A 41 15.33 -1.99 -8.60
CA ASN A 41 14.57 -3.03 -9.30
C ASN A 41 14.06 -4.17 -8.42
N LEU A 42 13.97 -3.97 -7.10
CA LEU A 42 13.44 -4.99 -6.20
C LEU A 42 11.94 -4.78 -5.97
N TYR A 43 11.20 -5.87 -5.92
CA TYR A 43 9.77 -5.90 -5.69
C TYR A 43 9.44 -6.24 -4.24
N VAL A 44 8.47 -5.54 -3.66
CA VAL A 44 8.05 -5.77 -2.27
C VAL A 44 7.24 -7.07 -2.18
N TYR A 45 7.54 -7.88 -1.17
CA TYR A 45 6.79 -9.07 -0.79
C TYR A 45 6.68 -9.21 0.74
N ALA A 46 5.81 -10.10 1.20
CA ALA A 46 5.67 -10.42 2.62
C ALA A 46 6.63 -11.54 3.01
N TYR A 47 7.65 -11.20 3.79
CA TYR A 47 8.55 -12.17 4.40
C TYR A 47 7.96 -12.63 5.74
N HIS A 48 7.54 -13.88 5.81
CA HIS A 48 6.85 -14.44 6.98
C HIS A 48 7.76 -14.51 8.20
N THR A 49 7.36 -13.81 9.27
CA THR A 49 8.06 -13.80 10.56
C THR A 49 7.26 -14.49 11.67
N GLY A 50 5.97 -14.74 11.45
CA GLY A 50 5.11 -15.49 12.37
C GLY A 50 3.63 -15.45 11.96
N PRO A 51 2.74 -16.09 12.74
CA PRO A 51 1.32 -16.12 12.43
C PRO A 51 0.71 -14.73 12.27
N GLY A 52 0.28 -14.39 11.05
CA GLY A 52 -0.28 -13.08 10.75
C GLY A 52 0.73 -11.93 10.70
N LEU A 53 2.03 -12.23 10.78
CA LEU A 53 3.11 -11.24 10.86
C LEU A 53 4.10 -11.43 9.71
N ASN A 54 4.40 -10.35 9.00
CA ASN A 54 5.40 -10.34 7.96
C ASN A 54 6.14 -9.01 7.93
N ASP A 55 7.43 -9.08 7.63
CA ASP A 55 8.19 -7.90 7.23
C ASP A 55 7.97 -7.61 5.76
N ALA A 56 7.93 -6.33 5.38
CA ALA A 56 8.00 -5.95 3.99
C ALA A 56 9.45 -6.11 3.51
N ALA A 57 9.73 -7.21 2.82
CA ALA A 57 11.03 -7.48 2.22
C ALA A 57 10.99 -7.16 0.71
N LEU A 58 12.16 -7.14 0.07
CA LEU A 58 12.27 -6.91 -1.37
C LEU A 58 13.07 -8.02 -2.07
N THR A 59 12.67 -8.33 -3.30
CA THR A 59 13.26 -9.41 -4.13
C THR A 59 13.39 -9.01 -5.59
N LYS A 60 14.35 -9.60 -6.32
CA LYS A 60 14.46 -9.43 -7.78
C LYS A 60 13.40 -10.22 -8.55
N ASP A 61 12.84 -11.26 -7.94
CA ASP A 61 11.84 -12.13 -8.59
C ASP A 61 10.44 -11.54 -8.53
N VAL A 62 9.92 -11.14 -9.69
CA VAL A 62 8.56 -10.60 -9.82
C VAL A 62 7.47 -11.63 -9.48
N ASN A 63 7.75 -12.94 -9.58
CA ASN A 63 6.76 -13.96 -9.24
C ASN A 63 6.56 -14.10 -7.73
N THR A 64 7.56 -13.72 -6.94
CA THR A 64 7.47 -13.61 -5.48
C THR A 64 6.84 -12.28 -5.05
N ALA A 65 6.79 -11.28 -5.94
CA ALA A 65 6.22 -9.97 -5.63
C ALA A 65 4.73 -10.08 -5.27
N SER A 66 4.37 -9.46 -4.15
CA SER A 66 2.97 -9.46 -3.74
C SER A 66 2.15 -8.47 -4.56
N SER A 67 0.90 -8.83 -4.82
CA SER A 67 -0.08 -7.91 -5.41
C SER A 67 -0.62 -6.95 -4.35
N VAL A 68 -0.65 -5.66 -4.65
CA VAL A 68 -1.11 -4.60 -3.75
C VAL A 68 -2.26 -3.84 -4.39
N PHE A 69 -3.21 -3.39 -3.57
CA PHE A 69 -4.27 -2.49 -3.98
C PHE A 69 -4.58 -1.45 -2.90
N LEU A 70 -5.22 -0.35 -3.29
CA LEU A 70 -5.66 0.70 -2.35
C LEU A 70 -7.16 0.61 -2.09
N THR A 71 -7.54 0.68 -0.82
CA THR A 71 -8.92 0.88 -0.36
C THR A 71 -8.95 2.14 0.51
N GLY A 72 -9.43 3.24 -0.06
CA GLY A 72 -9.26 4.57 0.57
C GLY A 72 -7.77 4.90 0.71
N THR A 73 -7.32 5.18 1.94
CA THR A 73 -5.90 5.44 2.25
C THR A 73 -5.15 4.24 2.83
N LYS A 74 -5.72 3.04 2.71
CA LYS A 74 -5.10 1.79 3.18
C LYS A 74 -4.50 1.06 1.99
N ALA A 75 -3.28 0.57 2.15
CA ALA A 75 -2.65 -0.33 1.19
C ALA A 75 -2.76 -1.77 1.70
N LEU A 76 -3.34 -2.64 0.87
CA LEU A 76 -3.61 -4.03 1.21
C LEU A 76 -2.92 -4.95 0.21
N PHE A 77 -2.29 -6.00 0.73
CA PHE A 77 -1.67 -7.07 -0.04
C PHE A 77 -2.71 -8.16 -0.28
N ASN A 78 -2.86 -8.57 -1.55
CA ASN A 78 -3.76 -9.65 -1.92
C ASN A 78 -3.02 -10.99 -1.91
N PHE A 79 -3.26 -11.77 -0.85
CA PHE A 79 -2.77 -13.15 -0.74
C PHE A 79 -3.84 -14.20 -1.07
N ASN A 80 -4.98 -13.78 -1.64
CA ASN A 80 -6.12 -14.65 -1.93
C ASN A 80 -6.62 -15.42 -0.69
N THR A 81 -6.63 -14.75 0.46
CA THR A 81 -7.14 -15.27 1.74
C THR A 81 -8.39 -14.52 2.17
N GLU A 82 -9.14 -15.08 3.12
CA GLU A 82 -10.29 -14.40 3.74
C GLU A 82 -9.89 -13.18 4.60
N PHE A 83 -8.64 -13.13 5.05
CA PHE A 83 -8.12 -12.02 5.83
C PHE A 83 -7.60 -10.88 4.95
N SER A 84 -7.75 -9.65 5.44
CA SER A 84 -7.01 -8.49 4.91
C SER A 84 -5.56 -8.54 5.38
N TRP A 85 -4.62 -8.08 4.55
CA TRP A 85 -3.21 -7.99 4.89
C TRP A 85 -2.72 -6.58 4.62
N GLY A 86 -2.72 -5.75 5.66
CA GLY A 86 -2.45 -4.33 5.54
C GLY A 86 -0.98 -4.00 5.70
N VAL A 87 -0.54 -2.97 4.97
CA VAL A 87 0.77 -2.33 5.20
C VAL A 87 0.71 -1.58 6.54
N VAL A 88 1.65 -1.87 7.43
CA VAL A 88 1.77 -1.24 8.74
C VAL A 88 3.08 -0.46 8.79
N ALA A 89 2.99 0.84 9.10
CA ALA A 89 4.12 1.61 9.57
C ALA A 89 4.22 1.43 11.09
N THR A 90 5.23 0.69 11.57
CA THR A 90 5.25 0.10 12.92
C THR A 90 5.80 1.02 14.02
N GLY A 91 6.02 2.31 13.73
CA GLY A 91 6.67 3.23 14.65
C GLY A 91 5.73 4.02 15.55
N ASP A 92 6.12 4.19 16.82
CA ASP A 92 5.73 5.38 17.57
C ASP A 92 6.58 6.52 17.00
N THR A 93 5.99 7.29 16.07
CA THR A 93 6.61 8.34 15.23
C THR A 93 7.38 9.46 15.98
N LYS A 94 7.64 9.31 17.28
CA LYS A 94 8.21 10.33 18.17
C LYS A 94 9.65 10.07 18.62
N TYR A 95 10.20 8.87 18.42
CA TYR A 95 11.50 8.51 19.03
C TYR A 95 12.51 7.84 18.09
N THR A 96 12.11 7.52 16.86
CA THR A 96 12.91 6.79 15.89
C THR A 96 12.99 7.57 14.59
N SER A 97 14.21 7.75 14.06
CA SER A 97 14.42 8.48 12.79
C SER A 97 14.05 7.65 11.55
N TRP A 98 13.84 6.35 11.72
CA TRP A 98 13.30 5.44 10.71
C TRP A 98 12.79 4.16 11.38
N ASP A 99 11.81 3.50 10.76
CA ASP A 99 11.16 2.30 11.30
C ASP A 99 10.76 1.31 10.19
N PRO A 100 10.62 0.02 10.52
CA PRO A 100 10.24 -0.99 9.55
C PRO A 100 8.83 -0.80 9.02
N ILE A 101 8.61 -1.34 7.83
CA ILE A 101 7.29 -1.58 7.27
C ILE A 101 6.98 -3.06 7.40
N SER A 102 5.80 -3.36 7.91
CA SER A 102 5.28 -4.72 7.99
C SER A 102 4.06 -4.90 7.08
N ILE A 103 3.75 -6.16 6.76
CA ILE A 103 2.55 -6.56 6.01
C ILE A 103 1.82 -7.57 6.86
N ASN A 104 0.93 -7.11 7.73
CA ASN A 104 0.34 -7.95 8.78
C ASN A 104 -1.14 -8.21 8.51
N ALA A 105 -1.64 -9.31 9.07
CA ALA A 105 -3.06 -9.60 9.07
C ALA A 105 -3.83 -8.45 9.75
N GLY A 106 -4.93 -8.04 9.11
CA GLY A 106 -5.72 -6.89 9.51
C GLY A 106 -5.66 -5.75 8.50
N GLN A 107 -6.10 -4.58 8.94
CA GLN A 107 -6.42 -3.47 8.04
C GLN A 107 -5.22 -2.58 7.69
N GLY A 108 -4.10 -2.67 8.42
CA GLY A 108 -2.95 -1.80 8.22
C GLY A 108 -3.17 -0.34 8.65
N SER A 109 -2.16 0.49 8.38
CA SER A 109 -2.15 1.93 8.64
C SER A 109 -2.93 2.70 7.56
N ASN A 110 -3.45 3.87 7.93
CA ASN A 110 -3.98 4.85 6.98
C ASN A 110 -2.85 5.73 6.42
N GLY A 111 -3.15 6.55 5.41
CA GLY A 111 -2.26 7.56 4.87
C GLY A 111 -1.46 7.14 3.63
N PHE A 112 -1.68 5.93 3.10
CA PHE A 112 -1.04 5.50 1.86
C PHE A 112 -1.77 6.07 0.63
N SER A 113 -1.00 6.44 -0.37
CA SER A 113 -1.52 6.94 -1.65
C SER A 113 -0.54 6.69 -2.79
N VAL A 114 -1.03 6.84 -4.02
CA VAL A 114 -0.21 6.84 -5.23
C VAL A 114 -0.31 8.19 -5.90
N LYS A 115 0.82 8.90 -6.02
CA LYS A 115 0.92 10.18 -6.73
C LYS A 115 1.73 10.00 -8.01
N GLY A 116 1.05 10.06 -9.16
CA GLY A 116 1.63 9.64 -10.43
C GLY A 116 1.87 8.13 -10.41
N ASN A 117 3.15 7.71 -10.35
CA ASN A 117 3.54 6.31 -10.13
C ASN A 117 4.32 6.09 -8.83
N ASN A 118 4.36 7.07 -7.93
CA ASN A 118 5.03 6.94 -6.64
C ASN A 118 4.04 6.47 -5.58
N PHE A 119 4.32 5.33 -4.97
CA PHE A 119 3.68 4.93 -3.73
C PHE A 119 4.31 5.70 -2.57
N GLN A 120 3.49 6.30 -1.72
CA GLN A 120 3.94 7.14 -0.61
C GLN A 120 3.01 7.01 0.58
N TRP A 121 3.55 7.31 1.76
CA TRP A 121 2.78 7.47 2.99
C TRP A 121 2.56 8.97 3.28
N SER A 122 1.71 9.27 4.26
CA SER A 122 1.29 10.64 4.55
C SER A 122 2.39 11.40 5.28
N GLU A 123 2.73 12.57 4.78
CA GLU A 123 3.62 13.50 5.47
C GLU A 123 3.06 13.98 6.82
N VAL A 124 1.73 14.01 6.98
CA VAL A 124 1.06 14.30 8.26
C VAL A 124 1.29 13.19 9.28
N SER A 125 1.68 12.00 8.82
CA SER A 125 2.10 10.86 9.63
C SER A 125 3.63 10.76 9.73
N SER A 126 4.32 11.89 9.58
CA SER A 126 5.78 12.01 9.71
C SER A 126 6.59 11.27 8.63
N PHE A 127 5.98 10.93 7.49
CA PHE A 127 6.71 10.29 6.39
C PHE A 127 7.75 11.22 5.75
N GLY A 128 9.02 10.78 5.77
CA GLY A 128 10.17 11.46 5.18
C GLY A 128 10.78 10.75 3.96
N GLY A 129 10.22 9.61 3.55
CA GLY A 129 10.69 8.84 2.39
C GLY A 129 10.87 7.36 2.69
N TRP A 130 11.14 6.57 1.65
CA TRP A 130 11.40 5.14 1.77
C TRP A 130 12.90 4.85 1.91
N LEU A 131 13.20 3.79 2.65
CA LEU A 131 14.54 3.29 2.87
C LEU A 131 14.53 1.77 2.65
N VAL A 132 15.54 1.26 1.94
CA VAL A 132 15.79 -0.18 1.80
C VAL A 132 17.10 -0.48 2.50
N CYS A 133 17.12 -1.47 3.37
CA CYS A 133 18.30 -1.87 4.12
C CYS A 133 18.55 -3.36 4.02
N ASP A 134 19.81 -3.77 3.86
CA ASP A 134 20.23 -5.13 4.18
C ASP A 134 20.27 -5.27 5.72
N TRP A 135 19.32 -6.00 6.29
CA TRP A 135 19.05 -6.04 7.73
C TRP A 135 18.97 -7.48 8.27
N TYR A 136 18.16 -7.70 9.31
CA TYR A 136 18.15 -8.88 10.18
C TYR A 136 17.91 -10.23 9.48
N HIS A 137 17.19 -10.24 8.35
CA HIS A 137 16.83 -11.48 7.64
C HIS A 137 17.74 -11.84 6.46
N ASN A 138 18.89 -11.18 6.29
CA ASN A 138 19.79 -11.36 5.14
C ASN A 138 19.09 -11.16 3.77
N VAL A 139 18.00 -10.39 3.78
CA VAL A 139 17.29 -9.93 2.59
C VAL A 139 17.07 -8.42 2.72
N PRO A 140 16.97 -7.67 1.61
CA PRO A 140 16.61 -6.26 1.66
C PRO A 140 15.23 -6.09 2.30
N GLN A 141 15.13 -5.24 3.31
CA GLN A 141 13.89 -4.94 4.04
C GLN A 141 13.50 -3.48 3.83
N LEU A 142 12.19 -3.22 3.82
CA LEU A 142 11.61 -1.90 3.60
C LEU A 142 11.38 -1.20 4.95
N PHE A 143 11.82 0.06 5.01
CA PHE A 143 11.65 0.97 6.11
C PHE A 143 11.12 2.31 5.58
N TYR A 144 10.59 3.13 6.48
CA TYR A 144 10.32 4.54 6.20
C TYR A 144 11.23 5.43 7.04
N LEU A 145 11.61 6.57 6.49
CA LEU A 145 12.27 7.64 7.23
C LEU A 145 11.21 8.48 7.94
N ASN A 146 11.48 8.83 9.19
CA ASN A 146 10.69 9.80 9.92
C ASN A 146 11.26 11.21 9.63
N ARG A 147 10.42 12.11 9.13
CA ARG A 147 10.83 13.48 8.77
C ARG A 147 11.05 14.40 9.97
N ASP A 148 10.56 14.02 11.15
CA ASP A 148 10.60 14.84 12.35
C ASP A 148 11.90 14.65 13.16
N HIS A 149 12.80 13.79 12.67
CA HIS A 149 14.08 13.49 13.31
C HIS A 149 15.20 13.38 12.27
N ASP A 150 16.41 13.81 12.66
CA ASP A 150 17.61 13.54 11.88
C ASP A 150 17.93 12.05 11.92
N ALA A 151 18.08 11.45 10.74
CA ALA A 151 18.39 10.03 10.59
C ALA A 151 19.86 9.80 10.27
N ALA A 152 20.57 9.12 11.17
CA ALA A 152 21.80 8.42 10.83
C ALA A 152 21.43 7.14 10.06
N ILE A 153 21.60 7.16 8.74
CA ILE A 153 21.25 6.04 7.87
C ILE A 153 22.46 5.08 7.80
N PRO A 154 22.30 3.80 8.17
CA PRO A 154 23.38 2.81 8.04
C PRO A 154 23.89 2.70 6.60
N SER A 155 25.18 2.36 6.43
CA SER A 155 25.79 2.22 5.11
C SER A 155 25.17 1.10 4.26
N SER A 156 24.56 0.11 4.90
CA SER A 156 23.80 -0.97 4.26
C SER A 156 22.41 -0.53 3.78
N CYS A 157 22.05 0.74 3.94
CA CYS A 157 20.75 1.26 3.54
C CYS A 157 20.84 2.21 2.34
N SER A 158 19.75 2.35 1.61
CA SER A 158 19.61 3.34 0.54
C SER A 158 18.23 3.98 0.56
N LYS A 159 18.18 5.30 0.40
CA LYS A 159 16.93 6.00 0.12
C LYS A 159 16.42 5.55 -1.24
N VAL A 160 15.12 5.25 -1.34
CA VAL A 160 14.51 4.80 -2.59
C VAL A 160 13.19 5.51 -2.86
N GLN A 161 12.74 5.42 -4.11
CA GLN A 161 11.35 5.61 -4.49
C GLN A 161 10.70 4.23 -4.63
N LEU A 162 9.48 4.07 -4.14
CA LEU A 162 8.65 2.92 -4.46
C LEU A 162 7.73 3.28 -5.62
N LYS A 163 7.95 2.62 -6.76
CA LYS A 163 7.17 2.79 -7.97
C LYS A 163 6.06 1.76 -8.06
N VAL A 164 4.90 2.21 -8.50
CA VAL A 164 3.75 1.36 -8.82
C VAL A 164 3.93 0.78 -10.22
N GLU A 165 3.90 -0.54 -10.32
CA GLU A 165 3.87 -1.29 -11.57
C GLU A 165 2.54 -2.04 -11.67
N TYR A 166 1.58 -1.50 -12.43
CA TYR A 166 0.23 -2.07 -12.52
C TYR A 166 0.24 -3.46 -13.17
N ILE A 167 -0.46 -4.40 -12.53
CA ILE A 167 -0.66 -5.75 -13.04
C ILE A 167 -1.74 -5.67 -14.12
N LYS A 168 -1.42 -6.13 -15.34
CA LYS A 168 -2.39 -6.19 -16.43
C LYS A 168 -3.48 -7.19 -16.06
N SER A 169 -4.73 -6.73 -15.97
CA SER A 169 -5.87 -7.62 -15.88
C SER A 169 -6.07 -8.26 -17.26
N THR A 170 -5.72 -9.53 -17.40
CA THR A 170 -6.20 -10.34 -18.53
C THR A 170 -7.71 -10.47 -18.37
N ARG A 171 -8.45 -9.88 -19.31
CA ARG A 171 -9.89 -10.13 -19.47
C ARG A 171 -10.12 -11.52 -20.04
#